data_AF-A0A8J2TQH8-F1
#
_entry.id   AF-A0A8J2TQH8-F1
#
_cell.length_a   1.000
_cell.length_b   1.000
_cell.length_c   1.000
_cell.angle_alpha   90.00
_cell.angle_beta   90.00
_cell.angle_gamma   90.00
#
_symmetry.space_group_name_H-M   'P 1'
#
loop_
_entity.id
_entity.type
_entity.pdbx_description
1 polymer ?
#
loop_
_entity_poly.entity_id
_entity_poly.type
_entity_poly.pdbx_seq_one_letter_code
_entity_poly.pdbx_strand_id
1 'polypeptide(L)' 'MEKSNLELKEEFLRKIEDIKNSCESLVEKVGHLQVDLFNHPDKDLEKALDKLNNDFSNDHEFITEVWHAYEDKVNALK' A
#
# COMPACT_ATOMS: atom_id res chain seq x y z
N MET A 1 22.38 23.70 -0.01
CA MET A 1 22.98 22.60 -0.78
C MET A 1 21.84 21.96 -1.56
N GLU A 2 21.90 21.98 -2.89
CA GLU A 2 20.96 21.24 -3.73
C GLU A 2 21.15 19.75 -3.47
N LYS A 3 20.07 19.01 -3.22
CA LYS A 3 20.14 17.55 -3.13
C LYS A 3 20.62 17.01 -4.46
N SER A 4 21.55 16.04 -4.44
CA SER A 4 21.91 15.31 -5.64
C SER A 4 20.67 14.65 -6.25
N ASN A 5 20.67 14.50 -7.58
CA ASN A 5 19.58 13.82 -8.30
C ASN A 5 19.34 12.40 -7.74
N LEU A 6 20.40 11.72 -7.27
CA LEU A 6 20.28 10.42 -6.62
C LEU A 6 19.55 10.50 -5.26
N GLU A 7 19.92 11.45 -4.41
CA GLU A 7 19.28 11.65 -3.09
C GLU A 7 17.78 11.97 -3.22
N LEU A 8 17.40 12.76 -4.23
CA LEU A 8 15.99 13.08 -4.49
C LEU A 8 15.20 11.83 -4.90
N LYS A 9 15.80 10.98 -5.74
CA LYS A 9 15.16 9.72 -6.16
C LYS A 9 15.06 8.73 -5.00
N GLU A 10 16.07 8.59 -4.16
CA GLU A 10 15.99 7.75 -2.96
C GLU A 10 14.90 8.25 -2.00
N GLU A 11 14.70 9.56 -1.88
CA GLU A 11 13.59 10.11 -1.10
C GLU A 11 12.22 9.74 -1.70
N PHE A 12 12.07 9.79 -3.02
CA PHE A 12 10.83 9.35 -3.66
C PHE A 12 10.59 7.86 -3.46
N LEU A 13 11.63 7.02 -3.52
CA LEU A 13 11.51 5.59 -3.26
C LEU A 13 10.98 5.32 -1.84
N ARG A 14 11.52 6.01 -0.82
CA ARG A 14 11.02 5.93 0.57
C ARG A 14 9.57 6.37 0.71
N LYS A 15 9.15 7.40 -0.03
CA LYS A 15 7.75 7.87 -0.02
C LYS A 15 6.81 6.83 -0.64
N ILE A 16 7.24 6.15 -1.71
CA ILE A 16 6.45 5.07 -2.31
C ILE A 16 6.36 3.87 -1.34
N GLU A 17 7.46 3.54 -0.65
CA GLU A 17 7.49 2.49 0.37
C GLU A 17 6.52 2.79 1.53
N ASP A 18 6.48 4.03 2.01
CA ASP A 18 5.54 4.46 3.06
C ASP A 18 4.07 4.30 2.62
N ILE A 19 3.76 4.63 1.36
CA ILE A 19 2.42 4.44 0.78
C ILE A 19 2.09 2.95 0.71
N LYS A 20 3.03 2.10 0.28
CA LYS A 20 2.87 0.64 0.23
C LYS A 20 2.52 0.07 1.60
N ASN A 21 3.30 0.42 2.62
CA ASN A 21 3.13 -0.05 3.99
C ASN A 21 1.81 0.46 4.60
N SER A 22 1.41 1.68 4.27
CA SER A 22 0.11 2.21 4.68
C SER A 22 -1.05 1.42 4.07
N CYS A 23 -0.92 1.01 2.81
CA CYS A 23 -1.92 0.19 2.12
C CYS A 23 -2.02 -1.22 2.75
N GLU A 24 -0.88 -1.85 3.06
CA GLU A 24 -0.85 -3.12 3.80
C GLU A 24 -1.58 -3.01 5.14
N SER A 25 -1.31 -1.95 5.92
CA SER A 25 -2.00 -1.71 7.19
C SER A 25 -3.51 -1.53 7.03
N LEU A 26 -3.98 -0.95 5.91
CA LEU A 26 -5.40 -0.82 5.62
C LEU A 26 -6.04 -2.18 5.32
N VAL A 27 -5.39 -3.05 4.54
CA VAL A 27 -5.82 -4.44 4.29
C VAL A 27 -6.00 -5.18 5.62
N GLU A 28 -5.00 -5.14 6.50
CA GLU A 28 -5.07 -5.81 7.81
C GLU A 28 -6.23 -5.30 8.67
N LYS A 29 -6.44 -3.98 8.72
CA LYS A 29 -7.52 -3.37 9.50
C LYS A 29 -8.91 -3.77 8.98
N VAL A 30 -9.07 -3.83 7.66
CA VAL A 30 -10.32 -4.30 7.05
C VAL A 30 -10.55 -5.76 7.40
N GLY A 31 -9.52 -6.60 7.31
CA GLY A 31 -9.59 -8.01 7.71
C GLY A 31 -10.00 -8.20 9.18
N HIS A 32 -9.42 -7.44 10.10
CA HIS A 32 -9.85 -7.47 11.51
C HIS A 32 -11.31 -7.07 11.69
N LEU A 33 -11.76 -6.03 10.98
CA LEU A 33 -13.16 -5.58 11.05
C LEU A 33 -14.13 -6.62 10.46
N GLN A 34 -13.72 -7.34 9.41
CA GLN A 34 -14.49 -8.49 8.89
C GLN A 34 -14.58 -9.61 9.93
N VAL A 35 -13.50 -9.87 10.68
CA VAL A 35 -13.51 -10.85 11.78
C VAL A 35 -14.49 -10.44 12.88
N ASP A 36 -14.47 -9.17 13.29
CA ASP A 36 -15.40 -8.63 14.29
C ASP A 36 -16.86 -8.70 13.81
N LEU A 37 -17.09 -8.50 12.51
CA LEU A 37 -18.41 -8.57 11.90
C LEU A 37 -19.05 -9.96 11.99
N PHE A 38 -18.26 -11.05 12.05
CA PHE A 38 -18.83 -12.40 12.26
C PHE A 38 -19.61 -12.51 13.59
N ASN A 39 -19.22 -11.74 14.61
CA ASN A 39 -19.93 -11.72 15.89
C ASN A 39 -21.19 -10.84 15.85
N HIS A 40 -21.25 -9.88 14.92
CA HIS A 40 -22.34 -8.91 14.77
C HIS A 40 -22.68 -8.72 13.29
N PRO A 41 -23.38 -9.67 12.65
CA PRO A 41 -23.53 -9.69 11.20
C PRO A 41 -24.36 -8.51 10.69
N ASP A 42 -23.78 -7.75 9.78
CA ASP A 42 -24.44 -6.71 8.99
C ASP A 42 -24.06 -6.89 7.52
N LYS A 43 -25.06 -7.19 6.68
CA LYS A 43 -24.86 -7.54 5.26
C LYS A 43 -24.38 -6.37 4.40
N ASP A 44 -24.75 -5.15 4.76
CA ASP A 44 -24.34 -3.97 3.99
C ASP A 44 -22.90 -3.61 4.35
N LEU A 45 -22.54 -3.73 5.63
CA LEU A 45 -21.16 -3.57 6.09
C LEU A 45 -20.24 -4.68 5.53
N GLU A 46 -20.68 -5.94 5.51
CA GLU A 46 -19.91 -7.07 4.95
C GLU A 46 -19.49 -6.79 3.50
N LYS A 47 -20.45 -6.41 2.65
CA LYS A 47 -20.19 -6.06 1.24
C LYS A 47 -19.23 -4.89 1.09
N ALA A 48 -19.35 -3.87 1.95
CA ALA A 48 -18.47 -2.72 1.93
C ALA A 48 -17.04 -3.11 2.31
N LEU A 49 -16.88 -3.97 3.33
CA LEU A 49 -15.57 -4.47 3.76
C LEU A 49 -14.93 -5.39 2.72
N ASP A 50 -15.69 -6.28 2.10
CA ASP A 50 -15.18 -7.12 1.00
C ASP A 50 -14.68 -6.27 -0.17
N LYS A 51 -15.42 -5.22 -0.52
CA LYS A 51 -14.98 -4.28 -1.55
C LYS A 51 -13.69 -3.57 -1.13
N LEU A 52 -13.65 -3.02 0.08
CA LEU A 52 -12.45 -2.33 0.60
C LEU A 52 -11.23 -3.25 0.63
N ASN A 53 -11.40 -4.50 1.05
CA ASN A 53 -10.30 -5.45 1.13
C ASN A 53 -9.74 -5.78 -0.26
N ASN A 54 -10.61 -5.97 -1.25
CA ASN A 54 -10.22 -6.18 -2.65
C ASN A 54 -9.53 -4.94 -3.23
N ASP A 55 -10.11 -3.74 -3.04
CA ASP A 55 -9.57 -2.48 -3.55
C ASP A 55 -8.17 -2.23 -2.96
N PHE A 56 -8.00 -2.35 -1.64
CA PHE A 56 -6.70 -2.17 -0.99
C PHE A 56 -5.68 -3.26 -1.35
N SER A 57 -6.11 -4.50 -1.55
CA SER A 57 -5.20 -5.56 -2.00
C SER A 57 -4.68 -5.27 -3.42
N ASN A 58 -5.56 -4.85 -4.33
CA ASN A 58 -5.19 -4.47 -5.69
C ASN A 58 -4.27 -3.24 -5.69
N ASP A 59 -4.60 -2.22 -4.87
CA ASP A 59 -3.77 -1.03 -4.72
C ASP A 59 -2.40 -1.37 -4.15
N HIS A 60 -2.31 -2.26 -3.14
CA HIS A 60 -1.05 -2.69 -2.56
C HIS A 60 -0.16 -3.40 -3.59
N GLU A 61 -0.74 -4.28 -4.43
CA GLU A 61 -0.04 -4.93 -5.53
C GLU A 61 0.51 -3.90 -6.52
N PHE A 62 -0.33 -2.98 -6.99
CA PHE A 62 0.07 -1.92 -7.91
C PHE A 62 1.18 -1.03 -7.34
N ILE A 63 1.06 -0.58 -6.09
CA ILE A 63 2.08 0.24 -5.44
C ILE A 63 3.39 -0.54 -5.30
N THR A 64 3.32 -1.84 -5.01
CA THR A 64 4.49 -2.73 -4.93
C THR A 64 5.21 -2.84 -6.28
N GLU A 65 4.47 -3.00 -7.38
CA GLU A 65 5.04 -2.99 -8.73
C GLU A 65 5.71 -1.65 -9.06
N VAL A 66 5.05 -0.54 -8.73
CA VAL A 66 5.61 0.81 -8.92
C VAL A 66 6.88 1.00 -8.11
N TRP A 67 6.88 0.52 -6.86
CA TRP A 67 8.04 0.58 -5.98
C TRP A 67 9.23 -0.18 -6.57
N HIS A 68 9.05 -1.44 -6.99
CA HIS A 68 10.10 -2.24 -7.61
C HIS A 68 10.62 -1.60 -8.91
N ALA A 69 9.72 -1.18 -9.80
CA ALA A 69 10.10 -0.55 -11.06
C ALA A 69 10.86 0.78 -10.87
N TYR A 70 10.60 1.48 -9.76
CA TYR A 70 11.32 2.69 -9.40
C TYR A 70 12.65 2.38 -8.71
N GLU A 71 12.68 1.39 -7.81
CA GLU A 71 13.88 0.88 -7.14
C GLU A 71 14.95 0.49 -8.17
N ASP A 72 14.59 -0.26 -9.21
CA ASP A 72 15.50 -0.66 -10.29
C ASP A 72 16.14 0.55 -10.97
N LYS A 73 15.36 1.61 -11.23
CA LYS A 73 15.86 2.87 -11.82
C LYS A 73 16.81 3.61 -10.87
N VAL A 74 16.55 3.57 -9.57
CA VAL A 74 17.44 4.18 -8.57
C VAL A 74 18.73 3.39 -8.45
N ASN A 75 18.65 2.07 -8.40
CA ASN A 75 19.81 1.19 -8.29
C ASN A 75 20.71 1.24 -9.54
N ALA A 76 20.16 1.45 -10.72
CA ALA A 76 20.93 1.68 -11.95
C ALA A 76 21.73 3.01 -11.96
N LEU A 77 21.44 3.92 -11.02
CA LEU A 77 22.11 5.23 -10.88
C LEU A 77 23.11 5.27 -9.70
N LYS A 78 23.18 4.20 -8.90
CA LYS A 78 24.15 4.04 -7.81
C LYS A 78 25.48 3.54 -8.36
#